data_AF-A0AAD7ZJZ5-F1
#
_entry.id   AF-A0AAD7ZJZ5-F1
#
_cell.length_a   1.000
_cell.length_b   1.000
_cell.length_c   1.000
_cell.angle_alpha   90.00
_cell.angle_beta   90.00
_cell.angle_gamma   90.00
#
_symmetry.space_group_name_H-M   'P 1'
#
loop_
_entity.id
_entity.type
_entity.pdbx_description
1 polymer ?
#
loop_
_entity_poly.entity_id
_entity_poly.type
_entity_poly.pdbx_seq_one_letter_code
_entity_poly.pdbx_strand_id
1 'polypeptide(L)'
;MNALSPYVPVMAGQEVKILRWRCGTLMATHISLYHLIGLCIPERLSVHDMISPKDKNFVTILDVNSKQLFGPAYSGQLLGSLERTVQHMPSDQTLKLHLQTVAAGLNEKLFMYLTLIKMEQSPEKNKTSPGSEVLREIGLESCDAEIVRNLSKIGFVDWKLLH
;
A
#
# COMPACT_ATOMS: atom_id res chain seq x y z
N MET A 1 -17.77 6.56 7.35
CA MET A 1 -16.36 6.15 7.61
C MET A 1 -15.61 6.07 6.29
N ASN A 2 -14.29 6.30 6.29
CA ASN A 2 -13.46 6.03 5.12
C ASN A 2 -13.03 4.56 5.16
N ALA A 3 -13.59 3.71 4.30
CA ALA A 3 -13.34 2.27 4.32
C ALA A 3 -11.85 1.92 4.05
N LEU A 4 -11.11 2.82 3.40
CA LEU A 4 -9.73 2.59 3.01
C LEU A 4 -8.71 3.08 4.03
N SER A 5 -9.07 4.01 4.92
CA SER A 5 -8.10 4.63 5.83
C SER A 5 -7.36 3.64 6.74
N PRO A 6 -7.96 2.54 7.22
CA PRO A 6 -7.26 1.58 8.07
C PRO A 6 -6.19 0.77 7.34
N TYR A 7 -6.23 0.75 6.00
CA TYR A 7 -5.28 0.04 5.14
C TYR A 7 -4.20 0.95 4.55
N VAL A 8 -4.13 2.21 5.00
CA VAL A 8 -3.06 3.13 4.60
C VAL A 8 -1.92 3.01 5.60
N PRO A 9 -0.72 2.56 5.19
CA PRO A 9 0.42 2.51 6.08
C PRO A 9 0.85 3.94 6.44
N VAL A 10 0.91 4.24 7.73
CA VAL A 10 1.42 5.50 8.29
C VAL A 10 2.47 5.20 9.36
N MET A 11 3.39 6.14 9.58
CA MET A 11 4.34 6.02 10.69
C MET A 11 3.60 6.02 12.02
N ALA A 12 4.17 5.38 13.03
CA ALA A 12 3.65 5.41 14.40
C ALA A 12 3.40 6.87 14.86
N GLY A 13 2.19 7.14 15.34
CA GLY A 13 1.77 8.47 15.78
C GLY A 13 1.38 9.44 14.66
N GLN A 14 1.47 9.04 13.38
CA GLN A 14 0.93 9.82 12.27
C GLN A 14 -0.53 9.47 11.99
N GLU A 15 -1.29 10.48 11.61
CA GLU A 15 -2.64 10.30 11.11
C GLU A 15 -2.67 10.22 9.59
N VAL A 16 -3.57 9.37 9.08
CA VAL A 16 -3.88 9.31 7.65
C VAL A 16 -4.48 10.64 7.22
N LYS A 17 -3.70 11.44 6.50
CA LYS A 17 -4.17 12.68 5.86
C LYS A 17 -5.10 12.35 4.69
N ILE A 18 -6.36 12.79 4.78
CA ILE A 18 -7.40 12.55 3.79
C ILE A 18 -7.91 13.88 3.24
N LEU A 19 -7.89 14.05 1.92
CA LEU A 19 -8.58 15.15 1.23
C LEU A 19 -9.91 14.63 0.69
N ARG A 20 -11.03 15.19 1.17
CA ARG A 20 -12.37 14.67 0.83
C ARG A 20 -13.00 15.53 -0.27
N TRP A 21 -13.53 14.86 -1.29
CA TRP A 21 -14.43 15.44 -2.30
C TRP A 21 -13.91 16.72 -2.95
N ARG A 22 -12.63 16.71 -3.36
CA ARG A 22 -12.01 17.85 -4.03
C ARG A 22 -12.61 18.01 -5.43
N CYS A 23 -13.14 19.20 -5.71
CA CYS A 23 -13.54 19.61 -7.06
C CYS A 23 -12.36 20.26 -7.79
N GLY A 24 -12.12 19.93 -9.05
CA GLY A 24 -11.05 20.51 -9.86
C GLY A 24 -9.75 19.71 -9.85
N THR A 25 -8.76 20.15 -10.61
CA THR A 25 -7.52 19.41 -10.91
C THR A 25 -6.66 19.18 -9.66
N LEU A 26 -6.09 17.98 -9.54
CA LEU A 26 -5.07 17.67 -8.55
C LEU A 26 -3.74 18.32 -8.92
N MET A 27 -3.24 19.14 -8.00
CA MET A 27 -1.89 19.67 -8.02
C MET A 27 -0.94 18.68 -7.33
N ALA A 28 0.34 18.73 -7.71
CA ALA A 28 1.38 17.91 -7.10
C ALA A 28 1.43 18.04 -5.57
N THR A 29 1.13 19.23 -5.02
CA THR A 29 1.05 19.45 -3.57
C THR A 29 -0.01 18.60 -2.90
N HIS A 30 -1.16 18.35 -3.53
CA HIS A 30 -2.17 17.45 -2.97
C HIS A 30 -1.66 16.01 -2.91
N ILE A 31 -0.98 15.56 -3.97
CA ILE A 31 -0.43 14.20 -4.08
C ILE A 31 0.68 13.99 -3.05
N SER A 32 1.51 14.99 -2.78
CA SER A 32 2.56 14.90 -1.75
C SER A 32 2.02 14.96 -0.31
N LEU A 33 0.89 15.63 -0.06
CA LEU A 33 0.41 15.93 1.29
C LEU A 33 -0.64 14.94 1.81
N TYR A 34 -1.39 14.29 0.94
CA TYR A 34 -2.52 13.44 1.31
C TYR A 34 -2.28 12.00 0.86
N HIS A 35 -2.65 11.06 1.73
CA HIS A 35 -2.54 9.63 1.42
C HIS A 35 -3.78 9.11 0.68
N LEU A 36 -4.95 9.70 0.97
CA LEU A 36 -6.21 9.39 0.29
C LEU A 36 -6.86 10.67 -0.17
N ILE A 37 -7.25 10.69 -1.45
CA ILE A 37 -7.90 11.84 -2.07
C ILE A 37 -9.20 11.37 -2.71
N GLY A 38 -10.32 11.87 -2.20
CA GLY A 38 -11.62 11.78 -2.87
C GLY A 38 -11.75 12.91 -3.88
N LEU A 39 -12.02 12.57 -5.13
CA LEU A 39 -12.17 13.52 -6.23
C LEU A 39 -13.63 13.58 -6.69
N CYS A 40 -14.12 14.79 -6.90
CA CYS A 40 -15.37 15.04 -7.60
C CYS A 40 -15.04 15.29 -9.08
N ILE A 41 -15.42 14.34 -9.93
CA ILE A 41 -15.14 14.39 -11.37
C ILE A 41 -16.42 14.90 -12.07
N PRO A 42 -16.34 16.02 -12.82
CA PRO A 42 -17.47 16.47 -13.64
C PRO A 42 -17.85 15.43 -14.69
N GLU A 43 -19.15 15.31 -15.03
CA GLU A 43 -19.69 14.26 -15.92
C GLU A 43 -18.99 14.14 -17.28
N ARG A 44 -18.39 15.23 -17.78
CA ARG A 44 -17.73 15.30 -19.09
C ARG A 44 -16.23 15.02 -19.05
N LEU A 45 -15.66 14.82 -17.86
CA LEU A 45 -14.23 14.62 -17.67
C LEU A 45 -13.99 13.21 -17.11
N SER A 46 -12.79 12.70 -17.34
CA SER A 46 -12.27 11.52 -16.70
C SER A 46 -11.36 11.89 -15.53
N VAL A 47 -11.12 10.93 -14.62
CA VAL A 47 -10.11 11.08 -13.57
C VAL A 47 -8.71 11.39 -14.12
N HIS A 48 -8.42 10.91 -15.33
CA HIS A 48 -7.14 11.14 -16.00
C HIS A 48 -6.96 12.58 -16.49
N ASP A 49 -8.05 13.34 -16.64
CA ASP A 49 -8.03 14.78 -16.95
C ASP A 49 -7.80 15.61 -15.68
N MET A 50 -8.08 15.03 -14.52
CA MET A 50 -7.92 15.68 -13.22
C MET A 50 -6.50 15.58 -12.68
N ILE A 51 -5.61 14.78 -13.29
CA ILE A 51 -4.26 14.49 -12.80
C ILE A 51 -3.25 14.78 -13.89
N SER A 52 -2.21 15.55 -13.56
CA SER A 52 -1.14 15.85 -14.51
C SER A 52 -0.46 14.56 -15.01
N PRO A 53 -0.11 14.43 -16.30
CA PRO A 53 0.51 13.22 -16.83
C PRO A 53 1.76 12.76 -16.06
N LYS A 54 2.58 13.70 -15.57
CA LYS A 54 3.78 13.42 -14.76
C LYS A 54 3.46 12.77 -13.41
N ASP A 55 2.28 13.06 -12.86
CA ASP A 55 1.89 12.65 -11.52
C ASP A 55 1.11 11.32 -11.52
N LYS A 56 0.62 10.87 -12.70
CA LYS A 56 -0.19 9.65 -12.85
C LYS A 56 0.51 8.39 -12.38
N ASN A 57 1.84 8.32 -12.50
CA ASN A 57 2.62 7.15 -12.09
C ASN A 57 2.85 7.07 -10.57
N PHE A 58 2.50 8.12 -9.82
CA PHE A 58 2.68 8.19 -8.37
C PHE A 58 1.38 7.95 -7.60
N VAL A 59 0.28 7.67 -8.30
CA VAL A 59 -1.05 7.48 -7.71
C VAL A 59 -1.67 6.19 -8.20
N THR A 60 -2.36 5.51 -7.29
CA THR A 60 -3.30 4.44 -7.65
C THR A 60 -4.69 5.04 -7.69
N ILE A 61 -5.39 4.90 -8.81
CA ILE A 61 -6.70 5.49 -9.04
C ILE A 61 -7.76 4.42 -8.93
N LEU A 62 -8.70 4.59 -8.00
CA LEU A 62 -9.93 3.81 -7.93
C LEU A 62 -11.06 4.61 -8.56
N ASP A 63 -11.52 4.18 -9.73
CA ASP A 63 -12.72 4.73 -10.35
C ASP A 63 -13.94 3.87 -9.98
N VAL A 64 -14.79 4.46 -9.14
CA VAL A 64 -15.99 3.81 -8.60
C VAL A 64 -17.05 3.59 -9.68
N ASN A 65 -17.11 4.45 -10.70
CA ASN A 65 -18.12 4.37 -11.75
C ASN A 65 -17.83 3.22 -12.71
N SER A 66 -16.58 3.10 -13.15
CA SER A 66 -16.14 2.00 -14.02
C SER A 66 -15.78 0.72 -13.24
N LYS A 67 -15.70 0.80 -11.91
CA LYS A 67 -15.22 -0.28 -11.02
C LYS A 67 -13.80 -0.74 -11.38
N GLN A 68 -12.96 0.19 -11.83
CA GLN A 68 -11.58 -0.09 -12.25
C GLN A 68 -10.56 0.48 -11.28
N LEU A 69 -9.47 -0.25 -11.11
CA LEU A 69 -8.28 0.18 -10.38
C LEU A 69 -7.16 0.39 -11.39
N PHE A 70 -6.67 1.62 -11.52
CA PHE A 70 -5.52 1.95 -12.34
C PHE A 70 -4.31 2.14 -11.43
N GLY A 71 -3.29 1.31 -11.63
CA GLY A 71 -2.06 1.37 -10.87
C GLY A 71 -1.05 0.35 -11.40
N PRO A 72 0.09 0.20 -10.72
CA PRO A 72 1.05 -0.84 -11.05
C PRO A 72 0.40 -2.23 -10.99
N ALA A 73 0.71 -3.08 -11.97
CA ALA A 73 0.25 -4.47 -11.95
C ALA A 73 0.88 -5.19 -10.74
N TYR A 74 0.04 -5.75 -9.87
CA TYR A 74 0.49 -6.50 -8.71
C TYR A 74 0.70 -7.98 -9.09
N SER A 75 1.85 -8.54 -8.71
CA SER A 75 2.24 -9.92 -9.01
C SER A 75 2.79 -10.67 -7.78
N GLY A 76 2.41 -10.24 -6.58
CA GLY A 76 2.83 -10.87 -5.32
C GLY A 76 1.84 -11.93 -4.81
N GLN A 77 2.25 -12.63 -3.75
CA GLN A 77 1.47 -13.68 -3.09
C GLN A 77 0.63 -13.14 -1.92
N LEU A 78 1.07 -12.05 -1.25
CA LEU A 78 0.35 -11.47 -0.11
C LEU A 78 -1.12 -11.16 -0.41
N LEU A 79 -1.38 -10.63 -1.61
CA LEU A 79 -2.73 -10.30 -2.08
C LEU A 79 -3.23 -11.24 -3.17
N GLY A 80 -2.40 -12.13 -3.71
CA GLY A 80 -2.78 -13.04 -4.79
C GLY A 80 -3.87 -14.06 -4.40
N SER A 81 -4.03 -14.32 -3.11
CA SER A 81 -5.11 -15.19 -2.60
C SER A 81 -6.45 -14.46 -2.42
N LEU A 82 -6.46 -13.12 -2.35
CA LEU A 82 -7.67 -12.33 -2.09
C LEU A 82 -8.72 -12.50 -3.19
N GLU A 83 -8.33 -12.47 -4.46
CA GLU A 83 -9.28 -12.56 -5.58
C GLU A 83 -10.17 -13.82 -5.51
N ARG A 84 -9.58 -14.94 -5.10
CA ARG A 84 -10.31 -16.22 -4.92
C ARG A 84 -11.06 -16.26 -3.60
N THR A 85 -10.43 -15.80 -2.52
CA THR A 85 -10.97 -15.94 -1.17
C THR A 85 -12.17 -15.02 -0.95
N VAL A 86 -12.14 -13.78 -1.47
CA VAL A 86 -13.20 -12.77 -1.30
C VAL A 86 -14.55 -13.26 -1.82
N GLN A 87 -14.57 -14.01 -2.93
CA GLN A 87 -15.80 -14.57 -3.51
C GLN A 87 -16.52 -15.56 -2.58
N HIS A 88 -15.80 -16.13 -1.61
CA HIS A 88 -16.28 -17.15 -0.69
C HIS A 88 -16.51 -16.58 0.73
N MET A 89 -16.28 -15.28 0.94
CA MET A 89 -16.48 -14.66 2.24
C MET A 89 -17.96 -14.35 2.47
N PRO A 90 -18.54 -14.78 3.60
CA PRO A 90 -19.97 -14.62 3.86
C PRO A 90 -20.37 -13.20 4.29
N SER A 91 -19.40 -12.33 4.62
CA SER A 91 -19.68 -10.97 5.10
C SER A 91 -18.46 -10.05 5.00
N ASP A 92 -18.71 -8.74 5.03
CA ASP A 92 -17.68 -7.69 5.14
C ASP A 92 -16.82 -7.86 6.40
N GLN A 93 -17.40 -8.40 7.49
CA GLN A 93 -16.65 -8.66 8.71
C GLN A 93 -15.60 -9.78 8.51
N THR A 94 -15.93 -10.81 7.74
CA THR A 94 -14.98 -11.87 7.39
C THR A 94 -13.85 -11.33 6.51
N LEU A 95 -14.17 -10.44 5.56
CA LEU A 95 -13.17 -9.76 4.75
C LEU A 95 -12.24 -8.90 5.60
N LYS A 96 -12.79 -8.12 6.53
CA LYS A 96 -12.03 -7.31 7.48
C LYS A 96 -11.07 -8.16 8.31
N LEU A 97 -11.52 -9.28 8.87
CA LEU A 97 -10.65 -10.21 9.62
C LEU A 97 -9.53 -10.79 8.74
N HIS A 98 -9.85 -11.18 7.50
CA HIS A 98 -8.86 -11.70 6.57
C HIS A 98 -7.80 -10.64 6.21
N LEU A 99 -8.21 -9.41 5.94
CA LEU A 99 -7.29 -8.29 5.68
C LEU A 99 -6.41 -7.98 6.89
N GLN A 100 -6.91 -8.15 8.12
CA GLN A 100 -6.08 -8.07 9.33
C GLN A 100 -5.03 -9.19 9.40
N THR A 101 -5.35 -10.41 8.97
CA THR A 101 -4.36 -11.49 8.85
C THR A 101 -3.27 -11.15 7.84
N VAL A 102 -3.64 -10.58 6.69
CA VAL A 102 -2.67 -10.11 5.68
C VAL A 102 -1.77 -9.01 6.26
N ALA A 103 -2.34 -8.03 6.97
CA ALA A 103 -1.59 -6.96 7.62
C ALA A 103 -0.62 -7.49 8.69
N ALA A 104 -1.03 -8.48 9.48
CA ALA A 104 -0.19 -9.14 10.47
C ALA A 104 1.01 -9.86 9.81
N GLY A 105 0.76 -10.62 8.73
CA GLY A 105 1.81 -11.29 7.97
C GLY A 105 2.80 -10.29 7.34
N LEU A 106 2.31 -9.15 6.84
CA LEU A 106 3.15 -8.05 6.37
C LEU A 106 4.05 -7.50 7.48
N ASN A 107 3.51 -7.30 8.68
CA ASN A 107 4.28 -6.82 9.84
C ASN A 107 5.34 -7.81 10.28
N GLU A 108 5.04 -9.12 10.27
CA GLU A 108 6.02 -10.17 10.56
C GLU A 108 7.19 -10.13 9.56
N LYS A 109 6.88 -10.10 8.26
CA LYS A 109 7.90 -10.03 7.20
C LYS A 109 8.75 -8.76 7.28
N LEU A 110 8.12 -7.63 7.57
CA LEU A 110 8.80 -6.35 7.80
C LEU A 110 9.74 -6.41 9.01
N PHE A 111 9.29 -7.01 10.12
CA PHE A 111 10.10 -7.20 11.31
C PHE A 111 11.32 -8.10 11.04
N MET A 112 11.12 -9.23 10.36
CA MET A 112 12.21 -10.11 9.95
C MET A 112 13.23 -9.38 9.07
N TYR A 113 12.76 -8.66 8.04
CA TYR A 113 13.61 -7.88 7.14
C TYR A 113 14.45 -6.84 7.90
N LEU A 114 13.82 -6.04 8.76
CA LEU A 114 14.52 -5.01 9.55
C LEU A 114 15.54 -5.62 10.52
N THR A 115 15.26 -6.80 11.06
CA THR A 115 16.17 -7.50 11.99
C THR A 115 17.38 -8.06 11.26
N LEU A 116 17.16 -8.78 10.16
CA LEU A 116 18.24 -9.39 9.37
C LEU A 116 19.17 -8.33 8.76
N ILE A 117 18.61 -7.24 8.24
CA ILE A 117 19.42 -6.13 7.71
C ILE A 117 20.32 -5.50 8.79
N LYS A 118 19.85 -5.41 10.04
CA LYS A 118 20.67 -4.92 11.16
C LYS A 118 21.76 -5.91 11.55
N MET A 119 21.49 -7.22 11.43
CA MET A 119 22.46 -8.28 11.73
C MET A 119 23.55 -8.39 10.64
N GLU A 120 23.19 -8.18 9.37
CA GLU A 120 24.13 -8.22 8.23
C GLU A 120 25.07 -7.02 8.13
N GLN A 121 24.79 -5.91 8.81
CA GLN A 121 25.68 -4.74 8.88
C GLN A 121 26.98 -4.99 9.69
N SER A 122 27.28 -6.25 10.02
CA SER A 122 28.57 -6.71 10.53
C SER A 122 29.67 -6.53 9.45
N PRO A 123 30.90 -6.08 9.79
CA PRO A 123 31.83 -5.43 8.86
C PRO A 123 32.50 -6.34 7.81
N GLU A 124 32.10 -7.60 7.69
CA GLU A 124 32.71 -8.56 6.76
C GLU A 124 31.70 -9.11 5.76
N LYS A 125 31.44 -8.38 4.66
CA LYS A 125 31.22 -8.96 3.31
C LYS A 125 30.88 -7.88 2.28
N ASN A 126 31.81 -7.68 1.35
CA ASN A 126 31.53 -7.12 0.03
C ASN A 126 30.76 -8.16 -0.78
N LYS A 127 29.43 -8.08 -0.87
CA LYS A 127 28.62 -8.78 -1.90
C LYS A 127 27.19 -8.26 -1.89
N THR A 128 26.72 -7.87 -3.09
CA THR A 128 25.32 -7.61 -3.46
C THR A 128 24.58 -6.60 -2.56
N SER A 129 23.41 -6.09 -2.96
CA SER A 129 22.66 -5.23 -2.04
C SER A 129 22.09 -6.12 -0.92
N PRO A 130 22.51 -5.98 0.35
CA PRO A 130 22.13 -6.89 1.45
C PRO A 130 20.60 -7.02 1.56
N GLY A 131 19.88 -5.95 1.25
CA GLY A 131 18.42 -5.92 1.14
C GLY A 131 17.80 -6.98 0.22
N SER A 132 18.41 -7.29 -0.92
CA SER A 132 17.78 -8.19 -1.90
C SER A 132 17.94 -9.66 -1.52
N GLU A 133 19.06 -10.03 -0.89
CA GLU A 133 19.29 -11.40 -0.41
C GLU A 133 18.39 -11.71 0.77
N VAL A 134 18.31 -10.81 1.75
CA VAL A 134 17.40 -10.93 2.91
C VAL A 134 15.95 -11.09 2.48
N LEU A 135 15.47 -10.30 1.51
CA LEU A 135 14.07 -10.40 1.03
C LEU A 135 13.78 -11.79 0.46
N ARG A 136 14.71 -12.37 -0.29
CA ARG A 136 14.59 -13.72 -0.83
C ARG A 136 14.62 -14.78 0.28
N GLU A 137 15.48 -14.62 1.29
CA GLU A 137 15.55 -15.55 2.43
C GLU A 137 14.25 -15.60 3.23
N ILE A 138 13.56 -14.45 3.37
CA ILE A 138 12.25 -14.40 4.03
C ILE A 138 11.09 -14.75 3.08
N GLY A 139 11.39 -15.24 1.88
CA GLY A 139 10.39 -15.70 0.91
C GLY A 139 9.56 -14.59 0.29
N LEU A 140 10.11 -13.38 0.17
CA LEU A 140 9.47 -12.27 -0.54
C LEU A 140 10.09 -12.12 -1.93
N GLU A 141 9.22 -12.12 -2.93
CA GLU A 141 9.58 -11.91 -4.33
C GLU A 141 8.67 -10.82 -4.93
N SER A 142 9.00 -10.40 -6.15
CA SER A 142 8.20 -9.47 -6.96
C SER A 142 7.67 -8.24 -6.19
N CYS A 143 6.38 -7.95 -6.27
CA CYS A 143 5.74 -6.80 -5.63
C CYS A 143 5.76 -6.88 -4.10
N ASP A 144 5.77 -8.07 -3.50
CA ASP A 144 5.77 -8.22 -2.05
C ASP A 144 7.09 -7.73 -1.44
N ALA A 145 8.20 -8.01 -2.12
CA ALA A 145 9.52 -7.49 -1.77
C ALA A 145 9.57 -5.95 -1.84
N GLU A 146 8.92 -5.35 -2.85
CA GLU A 146 8.83 -3.88 -2.99
C GLU A 146 7.96 -3.24 -1.91
N ILE A 147 6.83 -3.87 -1.56
CA ILE A 147 5.98 -3.41 -0.45
C ILE A 147 6.78 -3.38 0.83
N VAL A 148 7.42 -4.49 1.22
CA VAL A 148 8.21 -4.55 2.46
C VAL A 148 9.37 -3.56 2.46
N ARG A 149 10.08 -3.40 1.34
CA ARG A 149 11.15 -2.40 1.20
C ARG A 149 10.64 -0.96 1.32
N ASN A 150 9.43 -0.66 0.88
CA ASN A 150 8.84 0.67 1.05
C ASN A 150 8.35 0.88 2.49
N LEU A 151 7.73 -0.13 3.11
CA LEU A 151 7.33 -0.07 4.51
C LEU A 151 8.53 0.05 5.45
N SER A 152 9.69 -0.53 5.12
CA SER A 152 10.90 -0.39 5.93
C SER A 152 11.43 1.04 6.03
N LYS A 153 11.09 1.91 5.07
CA LYS A 153 11.42 3.35 5.12
C LYS A 153 10.55 4.11 6.13
N ILE A 154 9.35 3.58 6.40
CA ILE A 154 8.37 4.09 7.36
C ILE A 154 8.67 3.53 8.77
N GLY A 155 9.30 2.34 8.83
CA GLY A 155 9.72 1.69 10.07
C GLY A 155 8.63 0.78 10.62
N PHE A 156 7.94 1.23 11.66
CA PHE A 156 6.81 0.49 12.25
C PHE A 156 5.49 0.99 11.66
N VAL A 157 4.67 0.06 11.18
CA VAL A 157 3.36 0.34 10.59
C VAL A 157 2.28 -0.02 11.61
N ASP A 158 1.56 0.99 12.08
CA ASP A 158 0.38 0.81 12.92
C ASP A 158 -0.87 0.68 12.03
N TRP A 159 -1.30 -0.55 11.79
CA TRP A 159 -2.57 -0.81 11.11
C TRP A 159 -3.70 -0.57 12.11
N LYS A 160 -4.38 0.57 11.99
CA LYS A 160 -5.50 0.90 12.88
C LYS A 160 -6.51 -0.25 12.89
N LEU A 161 -6.75 -0.82 14.07
CA LEU A 161 -7.79 -1.84 14.26
C LEU A 161 -9.13 -1.23 13.84
N LEU A 162 -9.77 -1.88 12.87
CA LEU A 162 -11.11 -1.55 12.44
C LEU A 162 -12.07 -1.85 13.60
N HIS A 163 -12.60 -0.82 14.27
CA HIS A 163 -13.75 -0.93 15.17
C HIS A 163 -15.01 -1.09 14.32
#